data_AF-A0A2D4Y952-F1
#
_entry.id   AF-A0A2D4Y952-F1
#
_cell.length_a   1.000
_cell.length_b   1.000
_cell.length_c   1.000
_cell.angle_alpha   90.00
_cell.angle_beta   90.00
_cell.angle_gamma   90.00
#
_symmetry.space_group_name_H-M   'P 1'
#
loop_
_entity.id
_entity.type
_entity.pdbx_description
1 polymer ?
#
loop_
_entity_poly.entity_id
_entity_poly.type
_entity_poly.pdbx_seq_one_letter_code
_entity_poly.pdbx_strand_id
1 'polypeptide(L)'
;MILNKESYRFSGHDTFHCKEQWLLKGFQLVENKGFVFLRTEDAISSLGVGKNMVRSIQHWLRAFNLVDEKGSLTGFSRLLFSNKGFDPYLENDASLWLLQYHICENDYASIYKLIFCDYFSDKALYEFSEYQISRFVNSRLRLNEQKEIAQKTLEADYKVFTRTYLSQTKNYKTVEDDFNVPLASLNLIEDTGRKNDKDQNVYRINKGSHNIPIEVIAYCLLDKFSEEVAVSFDLISRTIGSYLCVSNDWLDYLLNQLATEFKEFVYKNDAGVRQIQIKNKSKNNLKVKILEKYYD
;
A
#
# COMPACT_ATOMS: atom_id res chain seq x y z
N MET A 1 18.82 16.15 17.58
CA MET A 1 18.24 15.09 16.73
C MET A 1 18.03 15.68 15.35
N ILE A 2 18.81 15.25 14.36
CA ILE A 2 18.51 15.56 12.96
C ILE A 2 17.31 14.67 12.64
N LEU A 3 16.12 15.26 12.59
CA LEU A 3 14.99 14.62 11.91
C LEU A 3 15.49 14.33 10.49
N ASN A 4 15.70 13.06 10.15
CA ASN A 4 15.86 12.69 8.75
C ASN A 4 14.60 13.20 8.06
N LYS A 5 14.75 14.25 7.26
CA LYS A 5 13.64 14.86 6.58
C LYS A 5 13.23 13.89 5.49
N GLU A 6 12.17 13.12 5.74
CA GLU A 6 11.61 12.21 4.75
C GLU A 6 11.30 13.01 3.48
N SER A 7 12.06 12.75 2.42
CA SER A 7 11.87 13.40 1.13
C SER A 7 10.73 12.70 0.42
N TYR A 8 9.65 13.42 0.13
CA TYR A 8 8.53 12.86 -0.60
C TYR A 8 8.92 12.56 -2.04
N ARG A 9 8.47 11.41 -2.56
CA ARG A 9 8.75 10.95 -3.91
C ARG A 9 7.47 10.82 -4.73
N PHE A 10 7.53 11.40 -5.92
CA PHE A 10 6.46 11.39 -6.92
C PHE A 10 7.08 10.99 -8.26
N SER A 11 6.26 10.51 -9.19
CA SER A 11 6.65 9.99 -10.50
C SER A 11 7.46 8.68 -10.47
N GLY A 12 7.93 8.25 -11.65
CA GLY A 12 8.68 7.01 -11.88
C GLY A 12 7.83 5.86 -12.42
N HIS A 13 6.51 5.95 -12.27
CA HIS A 13 5.55 5.01 -12.86
C HIS A 13 5.23 5.30 -14.34
N ASP A 14 5.83 6.33 -14.96
CA ASP A 14 5.63 6.74 -16.36
C ASP A 14 4.14 6.86 -16.77
N THR A 15 3.30 7.33 -15.83
CA THR A 15 1.83 7.48 -15.96
C THR A 15 1.02 6.18 -16.04
N PHE A 16 1.66 5.02 -15.89
CA PHE A 16 0.99 3.72 -15.80
C PHE A 16 0.64 3.37 -14.35
N HIS A 17 -0.58 2.87 -14.13
CA HIS A 17 -0.92 2.17 -12.89
C HIS A 17 -0.31 0.76 -12.88
N CYS A 18 -0.16 0.16 -11.70
CA CYS A 18 0.39 -1.18 -11.58
C CYS A 18 -0.56 -2.23 -12.16
N LYS A 19 0.00 -3.24 -12.83
CA LYS A 19 -0.70 -4.43 -13.29
C LYS A 19 -0.19 -5.64 -12.53
N GLU A 20 -1.03 -6.61 -12.22
CA GLU A 20 -0.66 -7.85 -11.50
C GLU A 20 0.54 -8.55 -12.16
N GLN A 21 0.45 -8.80 -13.46
CA GLN A 21 1.51 -9.46 -14.24
C GLN A 21 2.85 -8.73 -14.21
N TRP A 22 2.87 -7.42 -13.91
CA TRP A 22 4.10 -6.66 -13.74
C TRP A 22 4.81 -6.99 -12.43
N LEU A 23 4.05 -7.24 -11.36
CA LEU A 23 4.61 -7.71 -10.09
C LEU A 23 5.15 -9.13 -10.25
N LEU A 24 4.36 -10.03 -10.85
CA LEU A 24 4.75 -11.44 -11.04
C LEU A 24 6.00 -11.58 -11.91
N LYS A 25 5.96 -11.06 -13.15
CA LYS A 25 7.09 -11.14 -14.08
C LYS A 25 8.28 -10.33 -13.60
N GLY A 26 8.03 -9.17 -12.99
CA GLY A 26 9.07 -8.32 -12.44
C GLY A 26 9.83 -9.02 -11.31
N PHE A 27 9.11 -9.62 -10.36
CA PHE A 27 9.70 -10.41 -9.28
C PHE A 27 10.52 -11.58 -9.84
N GLN A 28 9.93 -12.41 -10.72
CA GLN A 28 10.61 -13.56 -11.32
C GLN A 28 11.87 -13.17 -12.08
N LEU A 29 11.85 -12.04 -12.79
CA LEU A 29 13.01 -11.57 -13.53
C LEU A 29 14.13 -11.12 -12.59
N VAL A 30 13.79 -10.40 -11.51
CA VAL A 30 14.75 -10.01 -10.47
C VAL A 30 15.31 -11.24 -9.76
N GLU A 31 14.48 -12.25 -9.46
CA GLU A 31 14.92 -13.48 -8.83
C GLU A 31 15.96 -14.23 -9.69
N ASN A 32 15.72 -14.31 -11.00
CA ASN A 32 16.54 -15.08 -11.92
C ASN A 32 17.78 -14.32 -12.46
N LYS A 33 17.68 -13.00 -12.64
CA LYS A 33 18.69 -12.18 -13.34
C LYS A 33 19.20 -10.99 -12.54
N GLY A 34 18.61 -10.71 -11.38
CA GLY A 34 18.91 -9.54 -10.55
C GLY A 34 18.27 -8.25 -11.07
N PHE A 35 18.06 -7.28 -10.17
CA PHE A 35 17.38 -6.02 -10.51
C PHE A 35 18.08 -5.18 -11.57
N VAL A 36 19.41 -5.29 -11.69
CA VAL A 36 20.18 -4.58 -12.72
C VAL A 36 19.75 -4.98 -14.13
N PHE A 37 19.26 -6.22 -14.31
CA PHE A 37 18.76 -6.68 -15.61
C PHE A 37 17.57 -5.84 -16.11
N LEU A 38 16.72 -5.32 -15.23
CA LEU A 38 15.60 -4.43 -15.63
C LEU A 38 16.07 -3.12 -16.30
N ARG A 39 17.36 -2.80 -16.22
CA ARG A 39 17.96 -1.59 -16.83
C ARG A 39 18.56 -1.86 -18.21
N THR A 40 18.55 -3.11 -18.69
CA THR A 40 19.05 -3.47 -20.02
C THR A 40 17.95 -3.41 -21.06
N GLU A 41 18.31 -3.39 -22.35
CA GLU A 41 17.34 -3.48 -23.44
C GLU A 41 16.68 -4.86 -23.51
N ASP A 42 17.37 -5.92 -23.10
CA ASP A 42 16.86 -7.29 -23.05
C ASP A 42 15.70 -7.48 -22.04
N ALA A 43 15.52 -6.54 -21.11
CA ALA A 43 14.35 -6.53 -20.23
C ALA A 43 13.04 -6.33 -21.00
N ILE A 44 13.07 -5.59 -22.11
CA ILE A 44 11.90 -5.32 -22.96
C ILE A 44 11.36 -6.63 -23.53
N SER A 45 12.24 -7.44 -24.13
CA SER A 45 11.88 -8.74 -24.71
C SER A 45 11.53 -9.76 -23.62
N SER A 46 12.26 -9.79 -22.51
CA SER A 46 12.03 -10.74 -21.41
C SER A 46 10.69 -10.53 -20.71
N LEU A 47 10.28 -9.27 -20.50
CA LEU A 47 9.00 -8.94 -19.89
C LEU A 47 7.85 -8.91 -20.90
N GLY A 48 8.18 -8.76 -22.19
CA GLY A 48 7.19 -8.60 -23.27
C GLY A 48 6.45 -7.27 -23.21
N VAL A 49 7.13 -6.18 -22.80
CA VAL A 49 6.52 -4.84 -22.64
C VAL A 49 7.44 -3.75 -23.18
N GLY A 50 6.89 -2.55 -23.42
CA GLY A 50 7.68 -1.41 -23.92
C GLY A 50 8.64 -0.82 -22.89
N LYS A 51 9.63 -0.04 -23.35
CA LYS A 51 10.69 0.60 -22.52
C LYS A 51 10.16 1.40 -21.32
N ASN A 52 9.10 2.18 -21.49
CA ASN A 52 8.50 2.96 -20.40
C ASN A 52 7.76 2.07 -19.39
N MET A 53 7.17 0.96 -19.86
CA MET A 53 6.55 -0.02 -18.97
C MET A 53 7.61 -0.74 -18.12
N VAL A 54 8.80 -1.05 -18.66
CA VAL A 54 9.91 -1.59 -17.87
C VAL A 54 10.32 -0.64 -16.74
N ARG A 55 10.36 0.67 -16.99
CA ARG A 55 10.62 1.68 -15.95
C ARG A 55 9.51 1.71 -14.91
N SER A 56 8.24 1.64 -15.34
CA SER A 56 7.10 1.56 -14.45
C SER A 56 7.14 0.29 -13.57
N ILE A 57 7.51 -0.86 -14.13
CA ILE A 57 7.74 -2.11 -13.40
C ILE A 57 8.79 -1.91 -12.31
N GLN A 58 9.94 -1.31 -12.63
CA GLN A 58 10.96 -1.00 -11.62
C GLN A 58 10.43 -0.10 -10.50
N HIS A 59 9.58 0.88 -10.83
CA HIS A 59 8.92 1.73 -9.84
C HIS A 59 7.99 0.92 -8.94
N TRP A 60 7.11 0.08 -9.50
CA TRP A 60 6.14 -0.68 -8.73
C TRP A 60 6.79 -1.76 -7.85
N LEU A 61 7.81 -2.45 -8.34
CA LEU A 61 8.57 -3.40 -7.52
C LEU A 61 9.16 -2.72 -6.27
N ARG A 62 9.61 -1.47 -6.41
CA ARG A 62 10.09 -0.68 -5.27
C ARG A 62 8.95 -0.18 -4.41
N ALA A 63 7.89 0.38 -5.01
CA ALA A 63 6.75 0.94 -4.30
C ALA A 63 6.09 -0.09 -3.37
N PHE A 64 5.85 -1.31 -3.86
CA PHE A 64 5.27 -2.41 -3.11
C PHE A 64 6.27 -3.16 -2.20
N ASN A 65 7.47 -2.61 -1.98
CA ASN A 65 8.50 -3.23 -1.15
C ASN A 65 8.89 -4.64 -1.62
N LEU A 66 8.87 -4.90 -2.93
CA LEU A 66 9.31 -6.18 -3.49
C LEU A 66 10.84 -6.23 -3.67
N VAL A 67 11.44 -5.08 -3.92
CA VAL A 67 12.89 -4.90 -3.95
C VAL A 67 13.30 -3.75 -3.05
N ASP A 68 14.41 -3.93 -2.35
CA ASP A 68 15.00 -2.89 -1.50
C ASP A 68 15.70 -1.80 -2.33
N GLU A 69 16.27 -0.81 -1.63
CA GLU A 69 17.00 0.29 -2.26
C GLU A 69 18.15 -0.19 -3.16
N LYS A 70 18.84 -1.26 -2.74
CA LYS A 70 19.97 -1.89 -3.44
C LYS A 70 19.52 -2.78 -4.61
N GLY A 71 18.21 -2.99 -4.78
CA GLY A 71 17.64 -3.85 -5.81
C GLY A 71 17.67 -5.34 -5.45
N SER A 72 17.79 -5.68 -4.16
CA SER A 72 17.66 -7.06 -3.69
C SER A 72 16.21 -7.36 -3.35
N LEU A 73 15.74 -8.57 -3.66
CA LEU A 73 14.40 -9.02 -3.26
C LEU A 73 14.26 -9.01 -1.74
N THR A 74 13.18 -8.42 -1.25
CA THR A 74 12.90 -8.31 0.19
C THR A 74 12.44 -9.64 0.76
N GLY A 75 12.52 -9.80 2.09
CA GLY A 75 11.96 -10.97 2.78
C GLY A 75 10.46 -11.15 2.52
N PHE A 76 9.71 -10.05 2.49
CA PHE A 76 8.29 -10.03 2.14
C PHE A 76 8.04 -10.56 0.72
N SER A 77 8.78 -10.07 -0.27
CA SER A 77 8.60 -10.50 -1.66
C SER A 77 8.84 -11.99 -1.87
N ARG A 78 9.88 -12.56 -1.24
CA ARG A 78 10.21 -13.98 -1.34
C ARG A 78 9.17 -14.84 -0.65
N LEU A 79 8.66 -14.36 0.49
CA LEU A 79 7.60 -15.02 1.24
C LEU A 79 6.34 -15.19 0.39
N LEU A 80 5.99 -14.18 -0.40
CA LEU A 80 4.78 -14.18 -1.20
C LEU A 80 4.97 -14.84 -2.58
N PHE A 81 5.95 -14.37 -3.35
CA PHE A 81 6.03 -14.61 -4.79
C PHE A 81 7.03 -15.69 -5.23
N SER A 82 7.87 -16.22 -4.33
CA SER A 82 8.80 -17.29 -4.74
C SER A 82 8.03 -18.54 -5.17
N ASN A 83 8.67 -19.47 -5.89
CA ASN A 83 8.01 -20.71 -6.33
C ASN A 83 7.40 -21.56 -5.19
N LYS A 84 7.86 -21.35 -3.95
CA LYS A 84 7.29 -21.96 -2.73
C LYS A 84 6.74 -20.91 -1.77
N GLY A 85 6.49 -19.71 -2.28
CA GLY A 85 5.85 -18.63 -1.55
C GLY A 85 4.37 -18.92 -1.34
N PHE A 86 3.76 -18.11 -0.49
CA PHE A 86 2.37 -18.28 -0.08
C PHE A 86 1.36 -18.01 -1.19
N ASP A 87 1.69 -17.12 -2.12
CA ASP A 87 0.79 -16.78 -3.22
C ASP A 87 1.59 -16.34 -4.47
N PRO A 88 2.23 -17.29 -5.17
CA PRO A 88 3.12 -16.98 -6.29
C PRO A 88 2.42 -16.34 -7.48
N TYR A 89 1.09 -16.37 -7.52
CA TYR A 89 0.26 -15.90 -8.64
C TYR A 89 -0.68 -14.75 -8.25
N LEU A 90 -0.64 -14.28 -6.99
CA LEU A 90 -1.48 -13.20 -6.46
C LEU A 90 -2.99 -13.49 -6.55
N GLU A 91 -3.39 -14.73 -6.26
CA GLU A 91 -4.78 -15.18 -6.36
C GLU A 91 -5.57 -14.99 -5.05
N ASN A 92 -4.89 -14.64 -3.94
CA ASN A 92 -5.50 -14.49 -2.62
C ASN A 92 -5.65 -13.01 -2.22
N ASP A 93 -6.85 -12.62 -1.78
CA ASP A 93 -7.15 -11.26 -1.32
C ASP A 93 -6.26 -10.81 -0.14
N ALA A 94 -5.82 -11.72 0.73
CA ALA A 94 -4.88 -11.42 1.80
C ALA A 94 -3.57 -10.82 1.27
N SER A 95 -3.09 -11.34 0.14
CA SER A 95 -1.88 -10.87 -0.54
C SER A 95 -2.06 -9.44 -1.04
N LEU A 96 -3.25 -9.10 -1.52
CA LEU A 96 -3.61 -7.74 -1.95
C LEU A 96 -3.62 -6.77 -0.77
N TRP A 97 -4.16 -7.18 0.38
CA TRP A 97 -4.10 -6.38 1.61
C TRP A 97 -2.66 -6.16 2.10
N LEU A 98 -1.80 -7.17 2.00
CA LEU A 98 -0.38 -7.03 2.31
C LEU A 98 0.31 -6.04 1.36
N LEU A 99 0.01 -6.09 0.05
CA LEU A 99 0.51 -5.11 -0.91
C LEU A 99 -0.01 -3.69 -0.60
N GLN A 100 -1.27 -3.55 -0.21
CA GLN A 100 -1.84 -2.26 0.21
C GLN A 100 -1.14 -1.69 1.45
N TYR A 101 -0.84 -2.55 2.43
CA TYR A 101 -0.03 -2.15 3.58
C TYR A 101 1.36 -1.67 3.13
N HIS A 102 2.07 -2.45 2.31
CA HIS A 102 3.45 -2.14 1.90
C HIS A 102 3.56 -0.89 1.02
N ILE A 103 2.60 -0.60 0.12
CA ILE A 103 2.67 0.62 -0.70
C ILE A 103 2.55 1.90 0.14
N CYS A 104 1.87 1.84 1.28
CA CYS A 104 1.81 2.95 2.23
C CYS A 104 3.04 2.96 3.16
N GLU A 105 3.41 1.81 3.73
CA GLU A 105 4.47 1.75 4.74
C GLU A 105 5.87 2.01 4.19
N ASN A 106 6.15 1.54 2.97
CA ASN A 106 7.46 1.69 2.35
C ASN A 106 7.76 3.12 1.89
N ASP A 107 6.74 3.99 1.82
CA ASP A 107 6.83 5.43 1.52
C ASP A 107 7.65 5.81 0.27
N TYR A 108 7.81 4.88 -0.67
CA TYR A 108 8.52 5.11 -1.92
C TYR A 108 7.66 5.85 -2.95
N ALA A 109 6.35 5.59 -2.95
CA ALA A 109 5.37 6.34 -3.73
C ALA A 109 4.54 7.18 -2.76
N SER A 110 5.05 8.36 -2.39
CA SER A 110 4.56 9.09 -1.22
C SER A 110 3.09 9.51 -1.31
N ILE A 111 2.53 9.63 -2.52
CA ILE A 111 1.11 9.99 -2.70
C ILE A 111 0.16 9.02 -1.98
N TYR A 112 0.51 7.74 -1.87
CA TYR A 112 -0.35 6.72 -1.24
C TYR A 112 -0.49 6.97 0.26
N LYS A 113 0.63 7.03 1.01
CA LYS A 113 0.64 7.36 2.45
C LYS A 113 0.06 8.75 2.71
N LEU A 114 0.41 9.74 1.89
CA LEU A 114 -0.08 11.12 2.02
C LEU A 114 -1.61 11.20 1.91
N ILE A 115 -2.24 10.45 1.00
CA ILE A 115 -3.69 10.48 0.84
C ILE A 115 -4.36 9.61 1.90
N PHE A 116 -3.97 8.33 2.04
CA PHE A 116 -4.67 7.40 2.95
C PHE A 116 -4.53 7.78 4.43
N CYS A 117 -3.40 8.39 4.83
CA CYS A 117 -3.13 8.76 6.21
C CYS A 117 -3.18 10.28 6.42
N ASP A 118 -2.24 11.01 5.83
CA ASP A 118 -1.96 12.38 6.29
C ASP A 118 -3.06 13.38 5.91
N TYR A 119 -3.64 13.25 4.72
CA TYR A 119 -4.65 14.17 4.20
C TYR A 119 -5.96 14.10 4.99
N PHE A 120 -6.36 12.91 5.44
CA PHE A 120 -7.64 12.69 6.14
C PHE A 120 -7.54 12.71 7.66
N SER A 121 -6.36 12.98 8.22
CA SER A 121 -6.14 13.06 9.67
C SER A 121 -7.11 14.00 10.41
N ASP A 122 -7.65 15.01 9.73
CA ASP A 122 -8.58 16.01 10.27
C ASP A 122 -9.90 16.14 9.45
N LYS A 123 -10.25 15.17 8.61
CA LYS A 123 -11.40 15.25 7.68
C LYS A 123 -12.38 14.09 7.87
N ALA A 124 -13.64 14.41 8.13
CA ALA A 124 -14.69 13.43 8.39
C ALA A 124 -15.32 12.81 7.13
N LEU A 125 -15.36 13.54 6.00
CA LEU A 125 -16.08 13.09 4.80
C LEU A 125 -15.30 12.10 3.93
N TYR A 126 -13.99 11.97 4.15
CA TYR A 126 -13.09 11.13 3.34
C TYR A 126 -13.13 11.41 1.83
N GLU A 127 -13.60 12.58 1.43
CA GLU A 127 -13.72 13.02 0.04
C GLU A 127 -12.50 13.85 -0.39
N PHE A 128 -12.10 13.68 -1.64
CA PHE A 128 -10.94 14.36 -2.19
C PHE A 128 -11.08 14.59 -3.70
N SER A 129 -10.40 15.64 -4.17
CA SER A 129 -10.25 15.96 -5.58
C SER A 129 -8.80 16.28 -5.92
N GLU A 130 -8.46 16.27 -7.21
CA GLU A 130 -7.11 16.54 -7.71
C GLU A 130 -6.57 17.89 -7.19
N TYR A 131 -7.38 18.95 -7.23
CA TYR A 131 -7.00 20.27 -6.71
C TYR A 131 -6.68 20.26 -5.21
N GLN A 132 -7.50 19.57 -4.40
CA GLN A 132 -7.31 19.52 -2.95
C GLN A 132 -6.03 18.76 -2.59
N ILE A 133 -5.81 17.59 -3.20
CA ILE A 133 -4.58 16.81 -3.01
C ILE A 133 -3.37 17.59 -3.51
N SER A 134 -3.42 18.20 -4.69
CA SER A 134 -2.31 19.01 -5.21
C SER A 134 -1.93 20.15 -4.26
N ARG A 135 -2.92 20.84 -3.68
CA ARG A 135 -2.66 21.89 -2.68
C ARG A 135 -2.07 21.34 -1.39
N PHE A 136 -2.59 20.23 -0.90
CA PHE A 136 -2.10 19.57 0.30
C PHE A 136 -0.64 19.14 0.14
N VAL A 137 -0.33 18.42 -0.95
CA VAL A 137 1.01 17.94 -1.27
C VAL A 137 2.00 19.10 -1.37
N ASN A 138 1.67 20.16 -2.12
CA ASN A 138 2.56 21.32 -2.23
C ASN A 138 2.77 22.02 -0.87
N SER A 139 1.75 22.03 0.00
CA SER A 139 1.92 22.53 1.37
C SER A 139 2.88 21.66 2.19
N ARG A 140 2.78 20.33 2.07
CA ARG A 140 3.67 19.38 2.75
C ARG A 140 5.11 19.49 2.24
N LEU A 141 5.32 19.65 0.93
CA LEU A 141 6.63 19.89 0.33
C LEU A 141 7.30 21.16 0.89
N ARG A 142 6.56 22.28 0.96
CA ARG A 142 7.07 23.54 1.53
C ARG A 142 7.44 23.39 3.01
N LEU A 143 6.60 22.75 3.82
CA LEU A 143 6.90 22.47 5.23
C LEU A 143 8.15 21.59 5.38
N ASN A 144 8.35 20.66 4.44
CA ASN A 144 9.54 19.82 4.39
C ASN A 144 10.74 20.49 3.69
N GLU A 145 10.72 21.79 3.39
CA GLU A 145 11.76 22.51 2.61
C GLU A 145 12.19 21.75 1.34
N GLN A 146 11.30 20.93 0.79
CA GLN A 146 11.50 20.24 -0.47
C GLN A 146 10.98 21.14 -1.60
N LYS A 147 11.66 21.12 -2.74
CA LYS A 147 11.23 21.87 -3.92
C LYS A 147 9.81 21.46 -4.32
N GLU A 148 9.01 22.45 -4.71
CA GLU A 148 7.71 22.19 -5.31
C GLU A 148 7.87 21.35 -6.58
N ILE A 149 6.87 20.51 -6.83
CA ILE A 149 6.86 19.58 -7.95
C ILE A 149 6.02 20.20 -9.06
N ALA A 150 6.42 19.93 -10.32
CA ALA A 150 5.66 20.39 -11.47
C ALA A 150 4.22 19.90 -11.40
N GLN A 151 3.26 20.79 -11.66
CA GLN A 151 1.82 20.48 -11.53
C GLN A 151 1.44 19.22 -12.32
N LYS A 152 1.92 19.07 -13.57
CA LYS A 152 1.69 17.90 -14.42
C LYS A 152 2.16 16.58 -13.80
N THR A 153 3.21 16.61 -12.98
CA THR A 153 3.69 15.42 -12.28
C THR A 153 2.70 15.02 -11.18
N LEU A 154 2.26 15.96 -10.34
CA LEU A 154 1.26 15.66 -9.32
C LEU A 154 -0.08 15.22 -9.92
N GLU A 155 -0.50 15.82 -11.03
CA GLU A 155 -1.68 15.38 -11.80
C GLU A 155 -1.53 13.93 -12.29
N ALA A 156 -0.33 13.55 -12.76
CA ALA A 156 -0.05 12.20 -13.20
C ALA A 156 -0.06 11.19 -12.04
N ASP A 157 0.61 11.50 -10.92
CA ASP A 157 0.59 10.68 -9.71
C ASP A 157 -0.84 10.52 -9.18
N TYR A 158 -1.63 11.60 -9.12
CA TYR A 158 -3.04 11.56 -8.68
C TYR A 158 -3.88 10.63 -9.57
N LYS A 159 -3.77 10.76 -10.89
CA LYS A 159 -4.49 9.90 -11.84
C LYS A 159 -4.09 8.44 -11.68
N VAL A 160 -2.79 8.17 -11.52
CA VAL A 160 -2.31 6.81 -11.28
C VAL A 160 -2.82 6.24 -9.96
N PHE A 161 -2.77 7.02 -8.88
CA PHE A 161 -3.34 6.67 -7.57
C PHE A 161 -4.82 6.28 -7.70
N THR A 162 -5.66 7.14 -8.29
CA THR A 162 -7.09 6.84 -8.45
C THR A 162 -7.33 5.58 -9.29
N ARG A 163 -6.57 5.38 -10.38
CA ARG A 163 -6.65 4.19 -11.23
C ARG A 163 -6.16 2.90 -10.54
N THR A 164 -5.33 2.98 -9.51
CA THR A 164 -4.91 1.81 -8.72
C THR A 164 -6.08 1.16 -7.97
N TYR A 165 -7.15 1.91 -7.66
CA TYR A 165 -8.24 1.46 -6.79
C TYR A 165 -9.62 1.47 -7.44
N LEU A 166 -9.81 2.19 -8.55
CA LEU A 166 -11.12 2.26 -9.21
C LEU A 166 -11.34 1.05 -10.13
N SER A 167 -12.28 0.18 -9.77
CA SER A 167 -12.86 -0.79 -10.70
C SER A 167 -13.79 -0.07 -11.68
N GLN A 168 -13.40 0.07 -12.95
CA GLN A 168 -14.28 0.69 -13.94
C GLN A 168 -15.48 -0.22 -14.21
N THR A 169 -16.68 0.26 -13.86
CA THR A 169 -17.94 -0.35 -14.28
C THR A 169 -18.21 0.00 -15.74
N LYS A 170 -18.08 -1.00 -16.63
CA LYS A 170 -18.67 -1.07 -17.97
C LYS A 170 -18.24 -0.02 -19.01
N ASN A 171 -16.96 -0.02 -19.41
CA ASN A 171 -16.58 0.46 -20.74
C ASN A 171 -15.86 -0.65 -21.52
N TYR A 172 -16.58 -1.26 -22.46
CA TYR A 172 -16.09 -2.38 -23.30
C TYR A 172 -14.86 -2.03 -24.18
N LYS A 173 -14.45 -0.76 -24.26
CA LYS A 173 -13.33 -0.30 -25.11
C LYS A 173 -11.95 -0.27 -24.44
N THR A 174 -11.86 -0.35 -23.10
CA THR A 174 -10.59 -0.35 -22.33
C THR A 174 -10.35 -1.64 -21.54
N VAL A 175 -11.14 -2.68 -21.85
CA VAL A 175 -11.22 -3.96 -21.13
C VAL A 175 -9.86 -4.66 -20.97
N GLU A 176 -8.96 -4.62 -21.97
CA GLU A 176 -7.68 -5.33 -21.85
C GLU A 176 -6.66 -4.65 -20.91
N ASP A 177 -6.73 -3.33 -20.75
CA ASP A 177 -5.79 -2.59 -19.90
C ASP A 177 -6.21 -2.58 -18.41
N ASP A 178 -7.51 -2.70 -18.14
CA ASP A 178 -8.11 -2.48 -16.81
C ASP A 178 -8.38 -3.78 -16.02
N PHE A 179 -8.39 -4.96 -16.66
CA PHE A 179 -8.74 -6.24 -15.99
C PHE A 179 -7.67 -6.80 -15.03
N ASN A 180 -6.51 -6.14 -14.90
CA ASN A 180 -5.36 -6.65 -14.16
C ASN A 180 -4.82 -5.67 -13.11
N VAL A 181 -5.64 -4.73 -12.61
CA VAL A 181 -5.21 -3.81 -11.54
C VAL A 181 -5.38 -4.51 -10.19
N PRO A 182 -4.28 -4.92 -9.52
CA PRO A 182 -4.37 -5.87 -8.40
C PRO A 182 -5.16 -5.31 -7.22
N LEU A 183 -5.00 -4.02 -6.90
CA LEU A 183 -5.65 -3.43 -5.72
C LEU A 183 -7.07 -2.89 -5.99
N ALA A 184 -7.58 -2.98 -7.22
CA ALA A 184 -8.91 -2.49 -7.53
C ALA A 184 -10.01 -3.31 -6.83
N SER A 185 -9.80 -4.63 -6.67
CA SER A 185 -10.75 -5.53 -5.98
C SER A 185 -10.94 -5.18 -4.50
N LEU A 186 -9.97 -4.50 -3.87
CA LEU A 186 -10.09 -4.05 -2.48
C LEU A 186 -11.14 -2.95 -2.30
N ASN A 187 -11.57 -2.30 -3.39
CA ASN A 187 -12.61 -1.27 -3.40
C ASN A 187 -12.38 -0.15 -2.37
N LEU A 188 -11.13 0.33 -2.27
CA LEU A 188 -10.74 1.35 -1.27
C LEU A 188 -11.12 2.77 -1.68
N ILE A 189 -11.44 2.99 -2.96
CA ILE A 189 -11.80 4.31 -3.50
C ILE A 189 -13.05 4.16 -4.36
N GLU A 190 -14.03 5.04 -4.14
CA GLU A 190 -15.20 5.17 -4.99
C GLU A 190 -15.21 6.50 -5.74
N ASP A 191 -15.74 6.50 -6.97
CA ASP A 191 -16.15 7.72 -7.66
C ASP A 191 -17.53 8.14 -7.15
N THR A 192 -17.63 9.33 -6.56
CA THR A 192 -18.90 9.81 -6.02
C THR A 192 -19.88 10.27 -7.12
N GLY A 193 -19.44 10.31 -8.38
CA GLY A 193 -20.20 10.82 -9.53
C GLY A 193 -20.37 12.34 -9.53
N ARG A 194 -19.87 13.03 -8.50
CA ARG A 194 -19.93 14.49 -8.38
C ARG A 194 -18.67 15.14 -8.93
N LYS A 195 -18.82 16.38 -9.34
CA LYS A 195 -17.71 17.28 -9.66
C LYS A 195 -17.64 18.43 -8.68
N ASN A 196 -16.44 18.92 -8.43
CA ASN A 196 -16.22 20.16 -7.69
C ASN A 196 -16.38 21.39 -8.60
N ASP A 197 -16.24 22.59 -8.03
CA ASP A 197 -16.33 23.87 -8.76
C ASP A 197 -15.25 24.07 -9.84
N LYS A 198 -14.26 23.17 -9.92
CA LYS A 198 -13.21 23.15 -10.93
C LYS A 198 -13.45 22.11 -12.02
N ASP A 199 -14.66 21.56 -12.09
CA ASP A 199 -15.06 20.49 -13.03
C ASP A 199 -14.23 19.19 -12.87
N GLN A 200 -13.64 18.96 -11.69
CA GLN A 200 -12.87 17.75 -11.37
C GLN A 200 -13.76 16.75 -10.63
N ASN A 201 -13.59 15.46 -10.95
CA ASN A 201 -14.25 14.38 -10.21
C ASN A 201 -13.87 14.40 -8.73
N VAL A 202 -14.85 14.11 -7.88
CA VAL A 202 -14.68 13.94 -6.45
C VAL A 202 -14.74 12.46 -6.12
N TYR A 203 -13.68 11.94 -5.53
CA TYR A 203 -13.59 10.57 -5.06
C TYR A 203 -13.75 10.52 -3.55
N ARG A 204 -14.06 9.34 -3.01
CA ARG A 204 -14.11 9.08 -1.57
C ARG A 204 -13.30 7.84 -1.23
N ILE A 205 -12.58 7.88 -0.09
CA ILE A 205 -12.00 6.68 0.51
C ILE A 205 -13.11 5.88 1.18
N ASN A 206 -13.24 4.62 0.81
CA ASN A 206 -14.25 3.71 1.35
C ASN A 206 -13.84 3.18 2.72
N LYS A 207 -13.73 4.06 3.71
CA LYS A 207 -13.37 3.66 5.07
C LYS A 207 -14.50 2.85 5.71
N GLY A 208 -14.25 1.61 6.11
CA GLY A 208 -15.33 0.74 6.58
C GLY A 208 -14.92 -0.58 7.21
N SER A 209 -15.86 -1.53 7.17
CA SER A 209 -15.70 -2.88 7.71
C SER A 209 -15.23 -3.86 6.64
N HIS A 210 -14.01 -3.65 6.13
CA HIS A 210 -13.43 -4.53 5.13
C HIS A 210 -13.18 -5.94 5.70
N ASN A 211 -13.39 -6.96 4.87
CA ASN A 211 -13.09 -8.35 5.21
C ASN A 211 -11.60 -8.63 5.07
N ILE A 212 -10.82 -8.20 6.06
CA ILE A 212 -9.36 -8.40 6.11
C ILE A 212 -9.09 -9.62 7.00
N PRO A 213 -8.37 -10.64 6.53
CA PRO A 213 -7.95 -11.75 7.37
C PRO A 213 -7.19 -11.27 8.59
N ILE A 214 -7.46 -11.87 9.75
CA ILE A 214 -6.92 -11.39 11.01
C ILE A 214 -5.39 -11.57 11.07
N GLU A 215 -4.88 -12.57 10.35
CA GLU A 215 -3.45 -12.85 10.16
C GLU A 215 -2.74 -11.71 9.44
N VAL A 216 -3.42 -11.03 8.50
CA VAL A 216 -2.87 -9.84 7.83
C VAL A 216 -2.75 -8.68 8.83
N ILE A 217 -3.75 -8.47 9.70
CA ILE A 217 -3.68 -7.46 10.76
C ILE A 217 -2.53 -7.76 11.72
N ALA A 218 -2.39 -9.03 12.13
CA ALA A 218 -1.28 -9.49 12.96
C ALA A 218 0.08 -9.21 12.32
N TYR A 219 0.22 -9.54 11.03
CA TYR A 219 1.42 -9.27 10.26
C TYR A 219 1.76 -7.79 10.23
N CYS A 220 0.79 -6.93 9.90
CA CYS A 220 1.01 -5.48 9.81
C CYS A 220 1.47 -4.90 11.16
N LEU A 221 0.88 -5.35 12.28
CA LEU A 221 1.29 -4.92 13.62
C LEU A 221 2.71 -5.35 13.96
N LEU A 222 3.07 -6.61 13.65
CA LEU A 222 4.40 -7.16 13.93
C LEU A 222 5.48 -6.55 13.02
N ASP A 223 5.12 -6.20 11.80
CA ASP A 223 6.02 -5.59 10.83
C ASP A 223 6.28 -4.12 11.16
N LYS A 224 5.22 -3.31 11.31
CA LYS A 224 5.33 -1.88 11.55
C LYS A 224 5.91 -1.54 12.92
N PHE A 225 5.48 -2.27 13.93
CA PHE A 225 5.80 -1.96 15.33
C PHE A 225 6.75 -2.99 15.90
N SER A 226 7.74 -3.48 15.15
CA SER A 226 8.62 -4.58 15.59
C SER A 226 9.26 -4.34 16.97
N GLU A 227 9.68 -3.11 17.25
CA GLU A 227 10.39 -2.74 18.48
C GLU A 227 9.46 -2.39 19.66
N GLU A 228 8.16 -2.15 19.43
CA GLU A 228 7.25 -1.57 20.43
C GLU A 228 6.49 -2.61 21.25
N VAL A 229 6.75 -2.76 22.54
CA VAL A 229 6.06 -3.79 23.37
C VAL A 229 4.54 -3.54 23.46
N ALA A 230 4.13 -2.28 23.45
CA ALA A 230 2.73 -1.86 23.49
C ALA A 230 2.51 -0.71 22.51
N VAL A 231 1.40 -0.75 21.77
CA VAL A 231 1.06 0.24 20.76
C VAL A 231 -0.33 0.78 21.03
N SER A 232 -0.48 2.09 21.10
CA SER A 232 -1.78 2.74 21.32
C SER A 232 -2.73 2.52 20.14
N PHE A 233 -4.02 2.39 20.42
CA PHE A 233 -5.06 2.28 19.40
C PHE A 233 -5.02 3.44 18.41
N ASP A 234 -4.79 4.64 18.91
CA ASP A 234 -4.72 5.85 18.10
C ASP A 234 -3.54 5.82 17.11
N LEU A 235 -2.37 5.33 17.52
CA LEU A 235 -1.24 5.15 16.60
C LEU A 235 -1.54 4.08 15.55
N ILE A 236 -2.18 2.97 15.93
CA ILE A 236 -2.59 1.91 14.99
C ILE A 236 -3.63 2.46 14.01
N SER A 237 -4.62 3.19 14.50
CA SER A 237 -5.70 3.80 13.72
C SER A 237 -5.14 4.77 12.68
N ARG A 238 -4.22 5.66 13.08
CA ARG A 238 -3.61 6.62 12.15
C ARG A 238 -2.69 5.96 11.12
N THR A 239 -2.20 4.76 11.39
CA THR A 239 -1.27 4.05 10.51
C THR A 239 -1.94 2.89 9.80
N ILE A 240 -1.85 1.67 10.33
CA ILE A 240 -2.44 0.44 9.76
C ILE A 240 -3.93 0.64 9.46
N GLY A 241 -4.66 1.28 10.38
CA GLY A 241 -6.08 1.58 10.20
C GLY A 241 -6.35 2.43 8.96
N SER A 242 -5.58 3.51 8.80
CA SER A 242 -5.61 4.38 7.62
C SER A 242 -5.18 3.67 6.34
N TYR A 243 -4.07 2.92 6.37
CA TYR A 243 -3.53 2.22 5.19
C TYR A 243 -4.54 1.21 4.64
N LEU A 244 -5.21 0.47 5.53
CA LEU A 244 -6.18 -0.55 5.19
C LEU A 244 -7.62 -0.02 5.09
N CYS A 245 -7.80 1.30 5.24
CA CYS A 245 -9.11 1.97 5.21
C CYS A 245 -10.15 1.38 6.18
N VAL A 246 -9.74 0.91 7.36
CA VAL A 246 -10.69 0.36 8.34
C VAL A 246 -11.24 1.46 9.25
N SER A 247 -12.54 1.42 9.53
CA SER A 247 -13.16 2.33 10.51
C SER A 247 -12.60 2.09 11.92
N ASN A 248 -12.70 3.07 12.81
CA ASN A 248 -12.19 2.89 14.18
C ASN A 248 -12.96 1.81 14.95
N ASP A 249 -14.27 1.69 14.73
CA ASP A 249 -15.08 0.67 15.37
C ASP A 249 -14.71 -0.73 14.84
N TRP A 250 -14.46 -0.85 13.54
CA TRP A 250 -14.02 -2.10 12.95
C TRP A 250 -12.60 -2.48 13.34
N LEU A 251 -11.69 -1.51 13.44
CA LEU A 251 -10.35 -1.74 13.96
C LEU A 251 -10.41 -2.22 15.41
N ASP A 252 -11.28 -1.66 16.25
CA ASP A 252 -11.47 -2.15 17.63
C ASP A 252 -11.91 -3.62 17.65
N TYR A 253 -12.89 -3.95 16.81
CA TYR A 253 -13.36 -5.32 16.62
C TYR A 253 -12.22 -6.26 16.19
N LEU A 254 -11.44 -5.88 15.17
CA LEU A 254 -10.30 -6.66 14.68
C LEU A 254 -9.25 -6.85 15.79
N LEU A 255 -8.90 -5.83 16.56
CA LEU A 255 -7.91 -5.98 17.64
C LEU A 255 -8.42 -6.89 18.78
N ASN A 256 -9.71 -6.88 19.09
CA ASN A 256 -10.33 -7.82 20.02
C ASN A 256 -10.29 -9.27 19.48
N GLN A 257 -10.64 -9.45 18.20
CA GLN A 257 -10.58 -10.76 17.54
C GLN A 257 -9.15 -11.31 17.52
N LEU A 258 -8.17 -10.47 17.17
CA LEU A 258 -6.75 -10.82 17.15
C LEU A 258 -6.27 -11.33 18.52
N ALA A 259 -6.63 -10.62 19.60
CA ALA A 259 -6.25 -11.01 20.96
C ALA A 259 -6.95 -12.28 21.45
N THR A 260 -8.10 -12.62 20.86
CA THR A 260 -8.82 -13.86 21.14
C THR A 260 -8.17 -15.05 20.42
N GLU A 261 -7.73 -14.85 19.19
CA GLU A 261 -7.20 -15.92 18.34
C GLU A 261 -5.71 -16.19 18.57
N PHE A 262 -4.93 -15.17 18.88
CA PHE A 262 -3.48 -15.27 19.06
C PHE A 262 -3.07 -14.78 20.46
N LYS A 263 -2.66 -15.73 21.31
CA LYS A 263 -2.21 -15.47 22.70
C LYS A 263 -1.04 -14.49 22.83
N GLU A 264 -0.29 -14.31 21.74
CA GLU A 264 0.80 -13.35 21.63
C GLU A 264 0.30 -11.90 21.69
N PHE A 265 -0.97 -11.66 21.35
CA PHE A 265 -1.58 -10.34 21.36
C PHE A 265 -2.52 -10.18 22.56
N VAL A 266 -2.42 -9.05 23.24
CA VAL A 266 -3.34 -8.69 24.34
C VAL A 266 -3.87 -7.29 24.07
N TYR A 267 -5.14 -7.20 23.72
CA TYR A 267 -5.80 -5.92 23.53
C TYR A 267 -6.46 -5.46 24.84
N LYS A 268 -6.17 -4.22 25.25
CA LYS A 268 -6.76 -3.58 26.42
C LYS A 268 -7.57 -2.38 25.98
N ASN A 269 -8.81 -2.32 26.44
CA ASN A 269 -9.76 -1.25 26.18
C ASN A 269 -10.51 -0.92 27.49
N ASP A 270 -9.77 -0.56 28.53
CA ASP A 270 -10.30 -0.21 29.84
C ASP A 270 -9.71 1.12 30.36
N ALA A 271 -10.45 1.79 31.24
CA ALA A 271 -10.00 2.96 32.01
C ALA A 271 -9.31 4.07 31.20
N GLY A 272 -9.75 4.33 29.96
CA GLY A 272 -9.18 5.37 29.09
C GLY A 272 -7.89 4.99 28.38
N VAL A 273 -7.39 3.77 28.55
CA VAL A 273 -6.20 3.26 27.84
C VAL A 273 -6.65 2.23 26.80
N ARG A 274 -6.48 2.60 25.52
CA ARG A 274 -6.71 1.69 24.38
C ARG A 274 -5.39 1.36 23.73
N GLN A 275 -4.93 0.12 23.87
CA GLN A 275 -3.65 -0.33 23.33
C GLN A 275 -3.60 -1.84 23.12
N ILE A 276 -2.75 -2.27 22.18
CA ILE A 276 -2.39 -3.69 22.02
C ILE A 276 -0.97 -3.93 22.56
N GLN A 277 -0.81 -4.97 23.35
CA GLN A 277 0.49 -5.46 23.82
C GLN A 277 0.85 -6.70 23.02
N ILE A 278 2.10 -6.77 22.56
CA ILE A 278 2.60 -7.89 21.75
C ILE A 278 3.70 -8.59 22.55
N LYS A 279 3.42 -9.83 22.95
CA LYS A 279 4.31 -10.68 23.74
C LYS A 279 5.21 -11.51 22.82
N ASN A 280 6.38 -11.89 23.33
CA ASN A 280 7.28 -12.87 22.70
C ASN A 280 7.73 -12.56 21.26
N LYS A 281 7.81 -11.29 20.86
CA LYS A 281 8.21 -10.89 19.50
C LYS A 281 9.54 -11.48 19.03
N SER A 282 10.50 -11.63 19.94
CA SER A 282 11.84 -12.16 19.66
C SER A 282 11.86 -13.65 19.37
N LYS A 283 10.75 -14.38 19.54
CA LYS A 283 10.66 -15.80 19.20
C LYS A 283 10.31 -15.99 17.72
N ASN A 284 11.28 -16.49 16.95
CA ASN A 284 11.07 -17.30 15.75
C ASN A 284 10.05 -16.76 14.73
N ASN A 285 10.34 -15.62 14.11
CA ASN A 285 9.68 -15.18 12.88
C ASN A 285 8.13 -15.19 12.98
N LEU A 286 7.59 -14.75 14.12
CA LEU A 286 6.17 -14.87 14.46
C LEU A 286 5.24 -14.36 13.34
N LYS A 287 5.59 -13.23 12.70
CA LYS A 287 4.80 -12.65 11.60
C LYS A 287 4.68 -13.59 10.40
N VAL A 288 5.74 -14.35 10.11
CA VAL A 288 5.72 -15.33 9.02
C VAL A 288 4.88 -16.54 9.40
N LYS A 289 5.04 -17.09 10.61
CA LYS A 289 4.26 -18.24 11.08
C LYS A 289 2.75 -17.99 11.12
N ILE A 290 2.35 -16.77 11.48
CA ILE A 290 0.95 -16.38 11.47
C ILE A 290 0.41 -16.37 10.03
N LEU A 291 1.18 -15.85 9.07
CA LEU A 291 0.80 -15.93 7.66
C LEU A 291 0.82 -17.38 7.14
N GLU A 292 1.81 -18.20 7.49
CA GLU A 292 1.87 -19.64 7.12
C GLU A 292 0.55 -20.33 7.47
N LYS A 293 0.04 -20.14 8.70
CA LYS A 293 -1.24 -20.69 9.15
C LYS A 293 -2.44 -20.29 8.26
N TYR A 294 -2.41 -19.11 7.64
CA TYR A 294 -3.50 -18.63 6.79
C TYR A 294 -3.41 -19.18 5.35
N TYR A 295 -2.19 -19.35 4.83
CA TYR A 295 -1.96 -19.79 3.44
C TYR A 295 -1.78 -21.32 3.30
N ASP A 296 -1.58 -22.05 4.40
CA ASP A 296 -1.64 -23.52 4.48
C ASP A 296 -3.08 -24.05 4.38
#